data_AF-A0A7C4XV00-F1
#
_entry.id   AF-A0A7C4XV00-F1
#
_cell.length_a   1.000
_cell.length_b   1.000
_cell.length_c   1.000
_cell.angle_alpha   90.00
_cell.angle_beta   90.00
_cell.angle_gamma   90.00
#
_symmetry.space_group_name_H-M   'P 1'
#
loop_
_entity.id
_entity.type
_entity.pdbx_description
1 polymer ?
#
loop_
_entity_poly.entity_id
_entity_poly.type
_entity_poly.pdbx_seq_one_letter_code
_entity_poly.pdbx_strand_id
1 'polypeptide(L)'
;MEERSELPNYKVEIKNINSFRFMEKAVSAEVERQSQLLIEGGKIKQENRGFDENTGKTVSQREKEEAHDYRYFSEPDIPPMVFEQNYFDELKKLLPQLPYQKQQKYLKLGLSHLEAAFLSAHSNAKVAELFESLSKRVTDKIKLAKMLINKPQTQNLDANKIIDMLQGVKDQITDKEQLDELVKSVIEANPLVVQDYKKGKTGSIEFLVGKIMQTTKGKVDASKVRELFKNML
;
A
#
# COMPACT_ATOMS: atom_id res chain seq x y z
N MET A 1 -35.13 -12.49 -4.19
CA MET A 1 -34.76 -13.46 -3.14
C MET A 1 -34.84 -12.71 -1.83
N GLU A 2 -35.83 -13.10 -1.03
CA GLU A 2 -36.34 -12.38 0.12
C GLU A 2 -35.27 -12.08 1.18
N GLU A 3 -35.37 -10.90 1.80
CA GLU A 3 -34.72 -10.57 3.07
C GLU A 3 -35.23 -11.53 4.15
N ARG A 4 -34.65 -12.72 4.24
CA ARG A 4 -34.84 -13.60 5.40
C ARG A 4 -34.00 -13.03 6.53
N SER A 5 -34.67 -12.41 7.50
CA SER A 5 -34.07 -11.94 8.75
C SER A 5 -33.58 -13.09 9.64
N GLU A 6 -33.95 -14.33 9.32
CA GLU A 6 -33.59 -15.54 10.06
C GLU A 6 -32.55 -16.36 9.31
N LEU A 7 -31.45 -16.65 10.01
CA LEU A 7 -30.42 -17.56 9.52
C LEU A 7 -30.98 -18.98 9.39
N PRO A 8 -30.51 -19.77 8.41
CA PRO A 8 -30.93 -21.15 8.27
C PRO A 8 -30.57 -21.98 9.52
N ASN A 9 -31.41 -22.97 9.84
CA ASN A 9 -31.19 -23.90 10.96
C ASN A 9 -30.16 -25.01 10.67
N TYR A 10 -29.38 -24.89 9.60
CA TYR A 10 -28.33 -25.83 9.23
C TYR A 10 -26.97 -25.12 9.13
N LYS A 11 -25.91 -25.85 9.43
CA LYS A 11 -24.53 -25.42 9.27
C LYS A 11 -23.68 -26.59 8.78
N VAL A 12 -22.86 -26.31 7.78
CA VAL A 12 -21.81 -27.21 7.33
C VAL A 12 -20.47 -26.65 7.80
N GLU A 13 -19.65 -27.50 8.41
CA GLU A 13 -18.33 -27.12 8.89
C GLU A 13 -17.28 -27.69 7.93
N ILE A 14 -16.53 -26.82 7.26
CA ILE A 14 -15.43 -27.24 6.38
C ILE A 14 -14.13 -27.24 7.19
N LYS A 15 -13.50 -28.41 7.28
CA LYS A 15 -12.25 -28.64 8.02
C LYS A 15 -11.04 -28.73 7.08
N ASN A 16 -9.84 -28.63 7.66
CA ASN A 16 -8.55 -28.79 6.98
C ASN A 16 -8.27 -27.75 5.88
N ILE A 17 -8.47 -26.46 6.20
CA ILE A 17 -8.19 -25.34 5.30
C ILE A 17 -6.80 -24.77 5.60
N ASN A 18 -5.85 -25.04 4.70
CA ASN A 18 -4.43 -24.74 4.92
C ASN A 18 -3.94 -23.40 4.33
N SER A 19 -4.78 -22.70 3.56
CA SER A 19 -4.42 -21.40 2.97
C SER A 19 -5.65 -20.54 2.72
N PHE A 20 -5.46 -19.22 2.58
CA PHE A 20 -6.54 -18.30 2.20
C PHE A 20 -7.15 -18.64 0.83
N ARG A 21 -6.31 -19.05 -0.14
CA ARG A 21 -6.79 -19.51 -1.45
C ARG A 21 -7.64 -20.77 -1.34
N PHE A 22 -7.29 -21.68 -0.43
CA PHE A 22 -8.06 -22.90 -0.20
C PHE A 22 -9.35 -22.60 0.52
N MET A 23 -9.32 -21.66 1.47
CA MET A 23 -10.51 -21.17 2.16
C MET A 23 -11.52 -20.62 1.16
N GLU A 24 -11.08 -19.72 0.27
CA GLU A 24 -11.93 -19.14 -0.77
C GLU A 24 -12.54 -20.23 -1.67
N LYS A 25 -11.70 -21.11 -2.24
CA LYS A 25 -12.18 -22.21 -3.10
C LYS A 25 -13.16 -23.14 -2.40
N ALA A 26 -12.88 -23.48 -1.15
CA ALA A 26 -13.72 -24.38 -0.37
C ALA A 26 -15.08 -23.75 -0.04
N VAL A 27 -15.09 -22.47 0.34
CA VAL A 27 -16.33 -21.72 0.58
C VAL A 27 -17.13 -21.61 -0.72
N SER A 28 -16.52 -21.24 -1.84
CA SER A 28 -17.19 -21.13 -3.13
C SER A 28 -17.80 -22.48 -3.58
N ALA A 29 -17.04 -23.57 -3.50
CA ALA A 29 -17.54 -24.90 -3.86
C ALA A 29 -18.70 -25.35 -2.95
N GLU A 30 -18.67 -25.01 -1.66
CA GLU A 30 -19.75 -25.34 -0.74
C GLU A 30 -20.99 -24.49 -0.96
N VAL A 31 -20.82 -23.20 -1.29
CA VAL A 31 -21.93 -22.30 -1.67
C VAL A 31 -22.62 -22.82 -2.92
N GLU A 32 -21.87 -23.21 -3.95
CA GLU A 32 -22.42 -23.80 -5.18
C GLU A 32 -23.21 -25.09 -4.89
N ARG A 33 -22.61 -26.03 -4.12
CA ARG A 33 -23.25 -27.29 -3.74
C ARG A 33 -24.54 -27.07 -2.96
N GLN A 34 -24.52 -26.19 -1.96
CA GLN A 34 -25.69 -25.88 -1.14
C GLN A 34 -26.78 -25.21 -1.97
N SER A 35 -26.41 -24.27 -2.84
CA SER A 35 -27.34 -23.59 -3.74
C SER A 35 -28.05 -24.59 -4.65
N GLN A 36 -27.30 -25.52 -5.27
CA GLN A 36 -27.86 -26.53 -6.15
C GLN A 36 -28.83 -27.46 -5.42
N LEU A 37 -28.47 -27.96 -4.23
CA LEU A 37 -29.34 -28.81 -3.44
C LEU A 37 -30.62 -28.10 -3.00
N LEU A 38 -30.55 -26.81 -2.67
CA LEU A 38 -31.73 -26.02 -2.31
C LEU A 38 -32.65 -25.78 -3.51
N ILE A 39 -32.09 -25.53 -4.70
CA ILE A 39 -32.86 -25.37 -5.94
C ILE A 39 -33.60 -26.67 -6.30
N GLU A 40 -32.96 -27.81 -6.10
CA GLU A 40 -33.54 -29.14 -6.34
C GLU A 40 -34.58 -29.55 -5.26
N GLY A 41 -34.85 -28.69 -4.27
CA GLY A 41 -35.79 -28.94 -3.18
C GLY A 41 -35.24 -29.87 -2.09
N GLY A 42 -33.94 -30.15 -2.11
CA GLY A 42 -33.22 -30.94 -1.11
C GLY A 42 -33.03 -30.20 0.22
N LYS A 43 -32.69 -30.96 1.26
CA LYS A 43 -32.34 -30.43 2.59
C LYS A 43 -30.85 -30.56 2.85
N ILE A 44 -30.24 -29.50 3.41
CA ILE A 44 -28.83 -29.52 3.79
C ILE A 44 -28.69 -30.20 5.15
N LYS A 45 -27.90 -31.28 5.20
CA LYS A 45 -27.53 -31.97 6.43
C LYS A 45 -26.45 -31.18 7.18
N GLN A 46 -26.49 -31.22 8.51
CA GLN A 46 -25.40 -30.70 9.33
C GLN A 46 -24.27 -31.74 9.43
N GLU A 47 -23.15 -31.45 8.80
CA GLU A 47 -22.03 -32.40 8.72
C GLU A 47 -20.68 -31.68 8.68
N ASN A 48 -19.63 -32.44 8.96
CA ASN A 48 -18.26 -32.00 8.76
C ASN A 48 -17.83 -32.40 7.35
N ARG A 49 -17.33 -31.44 6.57
CA ARG A 49 -16.81 -31.68 5.21
C ARG A 49 -15.34 -31.29 5.17
N GLY A 50 -14.60 -31.89 4.25
CA GLY A 50 -13.27 -31.43 3.88
C GLY A 50 -13.27 -30.91 2.45
N PHE A 51 -12.31 -30.07 2.12
CA PHE A 51 -12.09 -29.65 0.73
C PHE A 51 -11.01 -30.52 0.09
N ASP A 52 -11.33 -31.12 -1.06
CA ASP A 52 -10.37 -31.86 -1.88
C ASP A 52 -9.91 -30.98 -3.05
N GLU A 53 -8.62 -30.64 -3.09
CA GLU A 53 -8.05 -29.76 -4.11
C GLU A 53 -8.04 -30.40 -5.49
N ASN A 54 -7.90 -31.72 -5.58
CA ASN A 54 -7.82 -32.42 -6.86
C ASN A 54 -9.16 -32.36 -7.60
N THR A 55 -10.25 -32.52 -6.86
CA THR A 55 -11.60 -32.51 -7.41
C THR A 55 -12.25 -31.14 -7.35
N GLY A 56 -11.70 -30.21 -6.56
CA GLY A 56 -12.26 -28.88 -6.31
C GLY A 56 -13.59 -28.92 -5.55
N LYS A 57 -13.92 -30.04 -4.91
CA LYS A 57 -15.21 -30.28 -4.27
C LYS A 57 -15.06 -30.46 -2.77
N THR A 58 -16.11 -30.11 -2.04
CA THR A 58 -16.22 -30.53 -0.64
C THR A 58 -16.69 -31.97 -0.58
N VAL A 59 -16.11 -32.76 0.30
CA VAL A 59 -16.44 -34.17 0.52
C VAL A 59 -16.83 -34.35 1.99
N SER A 60 -17.88 -35.14 2.26
CA SER A 60 -18.30 -35.43 3.64
C SER A 60 -17.23 -36.26 4.36
N GLN A 61 -16.83 -35.85 5.55
CA GLN A 61 -15.72 -36.45 6.32
C GLN A 61 -16.22 -37.20 7.56
N ARG A 62 -17.36 -37.90 7.45
CA ARG A 62 -18.13 -38.62 8.49
C ARG A 62 -19.40 -37.85 8.89
N GLU A 63 -20.53 -38.54 8.95
CA GLU A 63 -21.75 -38.00 9.53
C GLU A 63 -21.53 -37.75 11.03
N LYS A 64 -22.03 -36.62 11.55
CA LYS A 64 -22.00 -36.32 12.99
C LYS A 64 -22.92 -37.30 13.72
N GLU A 65 -22.39 -38.46 14.10
CA GLU A 65 -22.97 -39.24 15.18
C GLU A 65 -22.72 -38.45 16.47
N GLU A 66 -23.75 -37.69 16.85
CA GLU A 66 -23.91 -36.96 18.11
C GLU A 66 -22.99 -35.73 18.28
N ALA A 67 -23.58 -34.61 18.71
CA ALA A 67 -22.78 -33.50 19.22
C ALA A 67 -21.97 -34.05 20.39
N HIS A 68 -20.65 -34.17 20.22
CA HIS A 68 -19.78 -34.74 21.24
C HIS A 68 -20.02 -34.01 22.56
N ASP A 69 -20.59 -34.71 23.53
CA ASP A 69 -20.69 -34.20 24.89
C ASP A 69 -19.29 -34.26 25.50
N TYR A 70 -18.57 -33.15 25.37
CA TYR A 70 -17.24 -32.99 25.95
C TYR A 70 -17.27 -32.95 27.48
N ARG A 71 -18.46 -32.96 28.10
CA ARG A 71 -18.67 -32.93 29.56
C ARG A 71 -17.79 -31.88 30.22
N TYR A 72 -17.88 -30.64 29.74
CA TYR A 72 -17.11 -29.53 30.30
C TYR A 72 -17.39 -29.39 31.80
N PHE A 73 -16.33 -29.42 32.61
CA PHE A 73 -16.34 -29.07 34.02
C PHE A 73 -15.14 -28.17 34.31
N SER A 74 -15.20 -27.42 35.40
CA SER A 74 -14.08 -26.56 35.83
C SER A 74 -12.90 -27.42 36.23
N GLU A 75 -11.73 -27.15 35.65
CA GLU A 75 -10.47 -27.81 36.00
C GLU A 75 -10.16 -27.60 37.49
N PRO A 76 -10.25 -28.64 38.35
CA PRO A 76 -10.04 -28.48 39.79
C PRO A 76 -8.58 -28.24 40.17
N ASP A 77 -7.62 -28.68 39.35
CA ASP A 77 -6.19 -28.60 39.66
C ASP A 77 -5.62 -27.20 39.37
N ILE A 78 -6.32 -26.38 38.57
CA ILE A 78 -5.90 -25.02 38.22
C ILE A 78 -6.80 -24.02 38.96
N PRO A 79 -6.26 -23.27 39.94
CA PRO A 79 -7.05 -22.26 40.62
C PRO A 79 -7.49 -21.15 39.65
N PRO A 80 -8.67 -20.53 39.85
CA PRO A 80 -9.13 -19.43 39.02
C PRO A 80 -8.10 -18.30 38.95
N MET A 81 -7.74 -17.89 37.74
CA MET A 81 -6.84 -16.75 37.54
C MET A 81 -7.60 -15.44 37.72
N VAL A 82 -7.13 -14.61 38.66
CA VAL A 82 -7.67 -13.27 38.90
C VAL A 82 -6.64 -12.24 38.46
N PHE A 83 -7.03 -11.33 37.56
CA PHE A 83 -6.17 -10.28 37.03
C PHE A 83 -6.69 -8.91 37.46
N GLU A 84 -5.81 -8.09 38.04
CA GLU A 84 -6.15 -6.72 38.40
C GLU A 84 -6.17 -5.78 37.18
N GLN A 85 -6.86 -4.65 37.30
CA GLN A 85 -6.90 -3.65 36.23
C GLN A 85 -5.50 -3.15 35.84
N ASN A 86 -4.60 -3.04 36.82
CA ASN A 86 -3.21 -2.63 36.66
C ASN A 86 -2.46 -3.54 35.67
N TYR A 87 -2.70 -4.85 35.72
CA TYR A 87 -2.10 -5.84 34.80
C TYR A 87 -2.51 -5.55 33.34
N PHE A 88 -3.79 -5.27 33.10
CA PHE A 88 -4.27 -4.92 31.75
C PHE A 88 -3.73 -3.58 31.27
N ASP A 89 -3.56 -2.61 32.17
CA ASP A 89 -3.04 -1.28 31.83
C ASP A 89 -1.56 -1.35 31.44
N GLU A 90 -0.77 -2.21 32.10
CA GLU A 90 0.59 -2.52 31.69
C GLU A 90 0.65 -3.22 30.33
N LEU A 91 -0.19 -4.24 30.11
CA LEU A 91 -0.27 -4.93 28.81
C LEU A 91 -0.62 -3.98 27.66
N LYS A 92 -1.57 -3.06 27.88
CA LYS A 92 -1.96 -2.07 26.86
C LYS A 92 -0.81 -1.15 26.46
N LYS A 93 0.10 -0.82 27.38
CA LYS A 93 1.30 -0.01 27.08
C LYS A 93 2.30 -0.74 26.19
N LEU A 94 2.30 -2.08 26.22
CA LEU A 94 3.18 -2.92 25.40
C LEU A 94 2.62 -3.19 24.00
N LEU A 95 1.31 -3.00 23.79
CA LEU A 95 0.70 -3.28 22.50
C LEU A 95 1.14 -2.26 21.44
N PRO A 96 1.70 -2.71 20.31
CA PRO A 96 2.03 -1.82 19.21
C PRO A 96 0.76 -1.33 18.52
N GLN A 97 0.89 -0.23 17.78
CA GLN A 97 -0.18 0.28 16.94
C GLN A 97 -0.59 -0.75 15.88
N LEU A 98 -1.89 -1.01 15.74
CA LEU A 98 -2.44 -1.97 14.79
C LEU A 98 -2.24 -1.50 13.33
N PRO A 99 -2.11 -2.41 12.36
CA PRO A 99 -1.91 -2.04 10.95
C PRO A 99 -2.95 -1.04 10.42
N TYR A 100 -4.25 -1.24 10.70
CA TYR A 100 -5.30 -0.31 10.24
C TYR A 100 -5.13 1.09 10.85
N GLN A 101 -4.68 1.19 12.10
CA GLN A 101 -4.45 2.47 12.77
C GLN A 101 -3.24 3.19 12.15
N LYS A 102 -2.16 2.46 11.84
CA LYS A 102 -1.01 2.98 11.09
C LYS A 102 -1.43 3.47 9.69
N GLN A 103 -2.25 2.69 8.99
CA GLN A 103 -2.77 3.07 7.68
C GLN A 103 -3.55 4.39 7.72
N GLN A 104 -4.46 4.54 8.70
CA GLN A 104 -5.21 5.78 8.88
C GLN A 104 -4.31 6.98 9.20
N LYS A 105 -3.25 6.77 9.99
CA LYS A 105 -2.22 7.80 10.25
C LYS A 105 -1.53 8.22 8.96
N TYR A 106 -1.16 7.28 8.10
CA TYR A 106 -0.51 7.56 6.81
C TYR A 106 -1.43 8.25 5.80
N LEU A 107 -2.71 7.86 5.75
CA LEU A 107 -3.71 8.55 4.93
C LEU A 107 -3.87 10.02 5.34
N LYS A 108 -3.89 10.31 6.65
CA LYS A 108 -3.93 11.69 7.17
C LYS A 108 -2.69 12.52 6.83
N LEU A 109 -1.56 11.87 6.52
CA LEU A 109 -0.34 12.55 6.02
C LEU A 109 -0.41 12.89 4.52
N GLY A 110 -1.47 12.49 3.82
CA GLY A 110 -1.63 12.71 2.38
C GLY A 110 -1.06 11.60 1.49
N LEU A 111 -0.74 10.43 2.06
CA LEU A 111 -0.37 9.25 1.28
C LEU A 111 -1.60 8.60 0.66
N SER A 112 -1.43 8.00 -0.52
CA SER A 112 -2.49 7.21 -1.16
C SER A 112 -2.80 5.94 -0.39
N HIS A 113 -3.96 5.33 -0.66
CA HIS A 113 -4.35 4.05 -0.05
C HIS A 113 -3.31 2.94 -0.24
N LEU A 114 -2.70 2.85 -1.42
CA LEU A 114 -1.69 1.83 -1.72
C LEU A 114 -0.41 2.07 -0.92
N GLU A 115 0.07 3.32 -0.84
CA GLU A 115 1.27 3.68 -0.08
C GLU A 115 1.06 3.46 1.43
N ALA A 116 -0.11 3.86 1.94
CA ALA A 116 -0.48 3.66 3.34
C ALA A 116 -0.63 2.17 3.68
N ALA A 117 -1.22 1.36 2.79
CA ALA A 117 -1.31 -0.08 2.94
C ALA A 117 0.09 -0.72 2.93
N PHE A 118 0.97 -0.29 2.02
CA PHE A 118 2.33 -0.79 1.93
C PHE A 118 3.12 -0.55 3.22
N LEU A 119 3.10 0.68 3.76
CA LEU A 119 3.84 1.04 4.98
C LEU A 119 3.21 0.49 6.27
N SER A 120 1.94 0.05 6.24
CA SER A 120 1.28 -0.56 7.40
C SER A 120 1.38 -2.08 7.43
N ALA A 121 1.74 -2.71 6.31
CA ALA A 121 1.93 -4.16 6.23
C ALA A 121 3.12 -4.64 7.08
N HIS A 122 2.94 -5.76 7.79
CA HIS A 122 3.98 -6.33 8.66
C HIS A 122 5.23 -6.73 7.87
N SER A 123 5.07 -7.23 6.64
CA SER A 123 6.19 -7.57 5.74
C SER A 123 7.11 -6.39 5.45
N ASN A 124 6.62 -5.15 5.60
CA ASN A 124 7.34 -3.92 5.29
C ASN A 124 7.68 -3.10 6.55
N ALA A 125 7.65 -3.73 7.74
CA ALA A 125 7.87 -3.04 9.02
C ALA A 125 9.20 -2.25 9.05
N LYS A 126 10.28 -2.80 8.50
CA LYS A 126 11.59 -2.13 8.40
C LYS A 126 11.52 -0.82 7.59
N VAL A 127 10.78 -0.82 6.48
CA VAL A 127 10.60 0.36 5.64
C VAL A 127 9.76 1.41 6.36
N ALA A 128 8.74 0.96 7.10
CA ALA A 128 7.90 1.83 7.91
C ALA A 128 8.69 2.51 9.05
N GLU A 129 9.55 1.77 9.75
CA GLU A 129 10.43 2.31 10.79
C GLU A 129 11.44 3.32 10.22
N LEU A 130 12.03 3.00 9.06
CA LEU A 130 12.90 3.93 8.36
C LEU A 130 12.14 5.20 7.94
N PHE A 131 10.93 5.06 7.42
CA PHE A 131 10.06 6.18 7.07
C PHE A 131 9.75 7.05 8.29
N GLU A 132 9.37 6.46 9.42
CA GLU A 132 9.03 7.20 10.64
C GLU A 132 10.24 7.90 11.25
N SER A 133 11.42 7.27 11.24
CA SER A 133 12.66 7.87 11.74
C SER A 133 13.10 9.07 10.90
N LEU A 134 13.03 8.96 9.57
CA LEU A 134 13.40 10.03 8.63
C LEU A 134 12.34 11.14 8.56
N SER A 135 11.06 10.81 8.77
CA SER A 135 9.96 11.79 8.79
C SER A 135 10.10 12.85 9.87
N LYS A 136 10.97 12.64 10.87
CA LYS A 136 11.32 13.66 11.89
C LYS A 136 12.31 14.71 11.36
N ARG A 137 13.11 14.36 10.35
CA ARG A 137 14.20 15.19 9.78
C ARG A 137 13.86 15.77 8.41
N VAL A 138 12.81 15.25 7.76
CA VAL A 138 12.40 15.63 6.40
C VAL A 138 11.04 16.32 6.42
N THR A 139 10.92 17.44 5.71
CA THR A 139 9.67 18.20 5.56
C THR A 139 8.69 17.52 4.61
N ASP A 140 9.15 17.09 3.43
CA ASP A 140 8.33 16.42 2.42
C ASP A 140 8.23 14.91 2.68
N LYS A 141 7.28 14.55 3.55
CA LYS A 141 7.00 13.17 3.95
C LYS A 141 6.40 12.34 2.82
N ILE A 142 5.65 12.97 1.90
CA ILE A 142 5.00 12.26 0.79
C ILE A 142 6.07 11.78 -0.20
N LYS A 143 7.01 12.65 -0.56
CA LYS A 143 8.13 12.30 -1.45
C LYS A 143 9.05 11.26 -0.81
N LEU A 144 9.32 11.36 0.49
CA LEU A 144 10.07 10.36 1.23
C LEU A 144 9.41 8.98 1.14
N ALA A 145 8.11 8.87 1.42
CA ALA A 145 7.39 7.60 1.33
C ALA A 145 7.47 7.01 -0.09
N LYS A 146 7.16 7.82 -1.11
CA LYS A 146 7.25 7.40 -2.53
C LYS A 146 8.64 6.89 -2.90
N MET A 147 9.69 7.55 -2.41
CA MET A 147 11.06 7.13 -2.70
C MET A 147 11.38 5.78 -2.04
N LEU A 148 11.03 5.60 -0.77
CA LEU A 148 11.29 4.35 -0.04
C LEU A 148 10.51 3.17 -0.62
N ILE A 149 9.29 3.42 -1.11
CA ILE A 149 8.43 2.39 -1.72
C ILE A 149 8.91 2.03 -3.13
N ASN A 150 9.16 3.04 -3.98
CA ASN A 150 9.44 2.81 -5.40
C ASN A 150 10.92 2.54 -5.70
N LYS A 151 11.83 2.85 -4.78
CA LYS A 151 13.27 2.61 -4.93
C LYS A 151 13.80 1.74 -3.79
N PRO A 152 13.63 0.40 -3.84
CA PRO A 152 14.07 -0.51 -2.78
C PRO A 152 15.56 -0.38 -2.41
N GLN A 153 16.41 -0.02 -3.36
CA GLN A 153 17.83 0.26 -3.13
C GLN A 153 18.08 1.39 -2.12
N THR A 154 17.13 2.31 -1.95
CA THR A 154 17.25 3.41 -0.97
C THR A 154 17.06 2.95 0.46
N GLN A 155 16.44 1.78 0.67
CA GLN A 155 16.16 1.23 2.00
C GLN A 155 17.45 0.78 2.73
N ASN A 156 18.52 0.50 1.99
CA ASN A 156 19.82 0.08 2.52
C ASN A 156 20.83 1.24 2.62
N LEU A 157 20.42 2.48 2.32
CA LEU A 157 21.30 3.64 2.37
C LEU A 157 21.31 4.28 3.76
N ASP A 158 22.40 4.97 4.05
CA ASP A 158 22.50 5.78 5.26
C ASP A 158 21.43 6.88 5.27
N ALA A 159 20.86 7.14 6.44
CA ALA A 159 19.84 8.16 6.64
C ALA A 159 20.22 9.52 6.02
N ASN A 160 21.48 9.94 6.14
CA ASN A 160 21.96 11.20 5.57
C ASN A 160 21.95 11.18 4.04
N LYS A 161 22.39 10.09 3.40
CA LYS A 161 22.34 9.95 1.93
C LYS A 161 20.91 9.99 1.41
N ILE A 162 19.97 9.38 2.13
CA ILE A 162 18.54 9.42 1.77
C ILE A 162 18.01 10.87 1.85
N ILE A 163 18.39 11.61 2.90
CA ILE A 163 18.04 13.01 3.05
C ILE A 163 18.68 13.86 1.95
N ASP A 164 19.96 13.64 1.64
CA ASP A 164 20.68 14.34 0.57
C ASP A 164 20.04 14.07 -0.79
N MET A 165 19.57 12.85 -1.06
CA MET A 165 18.83 12.54 -2.29
C MET A 165 17.48 13.27 -2.36
N LEU A 166 16.85 13.54 -1.22
CA LEU A 166 15.62 14.34 -1.16
C LEU A 166 15.91 15.84 -1.28
N GLN A 167 17.01 16.30 -0.68
CA GLN A 167 17.48 17.68 -0.68
C GLN A 167 18.26 18.06 -1.94
N GLY A 168 18.76 17.12 -2.74
CA GLY A 168 19.39 17.38 -4.04
C GLY A 168 18.42 17.94 -5.10
N VAL A 169 17.15 18.13 -4.72
CA VAL A 169 16.15 18.90 -5.48
C VAL A 169 16.03 20.36 -4.97
N LYS A 170 16.74 20.75 -3.89
CA LYS A 170 16.81 22.12 -3.38
C LYS A 170 17.86 22.99 -4.08
N ASP A 171 18.82 22.40 -4.78
CA ASP A 171 19.70 23.17 -5.69
C ASP A 171 18.97 23.49 -7.01
N GLN A 172 17.68 23.83 -6.95
CA GLN A 172 17.10 24.65 -8.01
C GLN A 172 17.84 25.97 -7.95
N ILE A 173 18.60 26.31 -9.00
CA ILE A 173 19.00 27.69 -9.25
C ILE A 173 17.70 28.49 -9.27
N THR A 174 17.41 29.14 -8.15
CA THR A 174 16.21 29.95 -7.93
C THR A 174 16.52 31.43 -8.12
N ASP A 175 17.81 31.77 -8.25
CA ASP A 175 18.27 33.08 -8.64
C ASP A 175 17.86 33.34 -10.10
N LYS A 176 16.78 34.12 -10.24
CA LYS A 176 16.23 34.56 -11.52
C LYS A 176 17.30 35.21 -12.40
N GLU A 177 18.24 35.92 -11.79
CA GLU A 177 19.35 36.60 -12.49
C GLU A 177 20.29 35.60 -13.19
N GLN A 178 20.69 34.53 -12.50
CA GLN A 178 21.53 33.48 -13.09
C GLN A 178 20.80 32.73 -14.21
N LEU A 179 19.50 32.50 -14.03
CA LEU A 179 18.68 31.81 -15.01
C LEU A 179 18.47 32.66 -16.28
N ASP A 180 18.27 33.96 -16.13
CA ASP A 180 18.15 34.91 -17.23
C ASP A 180 19.47 35.02 -18.03
N GLU A 181 20.63 35.02 -17.37
CA GLU A 181 21.94 34.97 -18.05
C GLU A 181 22.15 33.67 -18.84
N LEU A 182 21.80 32.53 -18.25
CA LEU A 182 21.86 31.23 -18.91
C LEU A 182 20.96 31.18 -20.15
N VAL A 183 19.73 31.68 -20.04
CA VAL A 183 18.79 31.75 -21.18
C VAL A 183 19.35 32.65 -22.30
N LYS A 184 19.87 33.83 -21.97
CA LYS A 184 20.52 34.72 -22.96
C LYS A 184 21.68 34.03 -23.67
N SER A 185 22.55 33.36 -22.94
CA SER A 185 23.71 32.66 -23.52
C SER A 185 23.28 31.56 -24.51
N VAL A 186 22.17 30.86 -24.23
CA VAL A 186 21.64 29.80 -25.09
C VAL A 186 20.95 30.37 -26.33
N ILE A 187 20.28 31.53 -26.22
CA ILE A 187 19.69 32.25 -27.36
C ILE A 187 20.80 32.72 -28.31
N GLU A 188 21.87 33.31 -27.77
CA GLU A 188 23.01 33.80 -28.56
C GLU A 188 23.76 32.66 -29.27
N ALA A 189 23.92 31.51 -28.60
CA ALA A 189 24.61 30.35 -29.15
C ALA A 189 23.80 29.60 -30.23
N ASN A 190 22.48 29.82 -30.35
CA ASN A 190 21.60 29.06 -31.25
C ASN A 190 20.65 29.95 -32.09
N PRO A 191 21.18 30.90 -32.89
CA PRO A 191 20.36 31.89 -33.59
C PRO A 191 19.41 31.27 -34.62
N LEU A 192 19.80 30.16 -35.27
CA LEU A 192 18.97 29.45 -36.25
C LEU A 192 17.71 28.84 -35.63
N VAL A 193 17.84 28.25 -34.44
CA VAL A 193 16.71 27.61 -33.73
C VAL A 193 15.73 28.66 -33.22
N VAL A 194 16.23 29.83 -32.82
CA VAL A 194 15.42 30.97 -32.41
C VAL A 194 14.62 31.54 -33.60
N GLN A 195 15.23 31.64 -34.78
CA GLN A 195 14.52 32.05 -36.00
C GLN A 195 13.43 31.05 -36.39
N ASP A 196 13.69 29.75 -36.28
CA ASP A 196 12.70 28.71 -36.54
C ASP A 196 11.51 28.79 -35.57
N TYR A 197 11.77 29.12 -34.31
CA TYR A 197 10.71 29.37 -33.33
C TYR A 197 9.87 30.60 -33.71
N LYS A 198 10.51 31.71 -34.11
CA LYS A 198 9.81 32.92 -34.58
C LYS A 198 9.00 32.71 -35.86
N LYS A 199 9.38 31.73 -36.69
CA LYS A 199 8.62 31.28 -37.88
C LYS A 199 7.45 30.36 -37.55
N GLY A 200 7.17 30.09 -36.26
CA GLY A 200 6.03 29.33 -35.79
C GLY A 200 6.31 27.85 -35.47
N LYS A 201 7.57 27.40 -35.52
CA LYS A 201 7.93 26.01 -35.19
C LYS A 201 8.07 25.83 -33.67
N THR A 202 6.97 25.52 -33.02
CA THR A 202 6.87 25.36 -31.54
C THR A 202 7.82 24.31 -30.96
N GLY A 203 8.21 23.29 -31.75
CA GLY A 203 9.18 22.26 -31.33
C GLY A 203 10.60 22.80 -31.10
N SER A 204 10.96 23.96 -31.64
CA SER A 204 12.28 24.57 -31.44
C SER A 204 12.52 25.00 -29.98
N ILE A 205 11.46 25.30 -29.23
CA ILE A 205 11.56 25.58 -27.78
C ILE A 205 12.03 24.35 -27.01
N GLU A 206 11.58 23.14 -27.36
CA GLU A 206 11.96 21.92 -26.63
C GLU A 206 13.46 21.63 -26.76
N PHE A 207 14.05 21.96 -27.91
CA PHE A 207 15.49 21.86 -28.10
C PHE A 207 16.25 22.82 -27.19
N LEU A 208 15.81 24.08 -27.09
CA LEU A 208 16.45 25.09 -26.23
C LEU A 208 16.31 24.76 -24.75
N VAL A 209 15.12 24.28 -24.32
CA VAL A 209 14.88 23.76 -22.96
C VAL A 209 15.81 22.59 -22.68
N GLY A 210 15.93 21.64 -23.61
CA GLY A 210 16.84 20.49 -23.50
C GLY A 210 18.31 20.90 -23.33
N LYS A 211 18.74 21.98 -24.00
CA LYS A 211 20.11 22.48 -23.88
C LYS A 211 20.39 23.07 -22.49
N ILE A 212 19.45 23.84 -21.93
CA ILE A 212 19.57 24.34 -20.55
C ILE A 212 19.55 23.19 -19.54
N MET A 213 18.69 22.19 -19.74
CA MET A 213 18.63 21.00 -18.88
C MET A 213 19.96 20.24 -18.90
N GLN A 214 20.60 20.11 -20.07
CA GLN A 214 21.88 19.45 -20.22
C GLN A 214 23.01 20.20 -19.50
N THR A 215 23.11 21.52 -19.71
CA THR A 215 24.14 22.36 -19.09
C THR A 215 24.01 22.40 -17.56
N THR A 216 22.76 22.41 -17.06
CA THR A 216 22.46 22.47 -15.62
C THR A 216 22.36 21.08 -14.98
N LYS A 217 22.58 19.99 -15.73
CA LYS A 217 22.41 18.60 -15.27
C LYS A 217 21.05 18.33 -14.60
N GLY A 218 19.98 18.95 -15.11
CA GLY A 218 18.64 18.77 -14.56
C GLY A 218 18.38 19.51 -13.25
N LYS A 219 19.26 20.44 -12.85
CA LYS A 219 19.08 21.25 -11.63
C LYS A 219 17.99 22.31 -11.75
N VAL A 220 17.51 22.64 -12.95
CA VAL A 220 16.48 23.66 -13.17
C VAL A 220 15.14 23.02 -13.53
N ASP A 221 14.03 23.65 -13.17
CA ASP A 221 12.69 23.21 -13.56
C ASP A 221 12.39 23.49 -15.04
N ALA A 222 12.10 22.45 -15.81
CA ALA A 222 11.80 22.54 -17.25
C ALA A 222 10.60 23.46 -17.56
N SER A 223 9.59 23.51 -16.68
CA SER A 223 8.41 24.36 -16.85
C SER A 223 8.77 25.84 -16.74
N LYS A 224 9.60 26.21 -15.75
CA LYS A 224 10.07 27.59 -15.57
C LYS A 224 10.93 28.07 -16.74
N VAL A 225 11.84 27.21 -17.22
CA VAL A 225 12.68 27.51 -18.39
C VAL A 225 11.83 27.75 -19.64
N ARG A 226 10.80 26.94 -19.83
CA ARG A 226 9.87 27.06 -20.96
C ARG A 226 9.11 28.38 -20.95
N GLU A 227 8.65 28.83 -19.78
CA GLU A 227 8.00 30.14 -19.63
C GLU A 227 8.96 31.30 -19.91
N LEU A 228 10.21 31.22 -19.44
CA LEU A 228 11.22 32.26 -19.71
C LEU A 228 11.52 32.40 -21.20
N PHE A 229 11.67 31.29 -21.93
CA PHE A 229 11.85 31.34 -23.38
C PHE A 229 10.65 31.96 -24.10
N LYS A 230 9.41 31.69 -23.64
CA LYS A 230 8.20 32.31 -24.22
C LYS A 230 8.11 33.82 -23.96
N ASN A 231 8.64 34.28 -22.84
CA ASN A 231 8.63 35.70 -22.49
C ASN A 231 9.74 36.50 -23.19
N MET A 232 10.86 35.86 -23.55
CA MET A 232 12.02 36.51 -24.15
C MET A 232 12.11 36.43 -25.70
N LEU A 233 11.35 35.53 -26.35
CA LEU A 233 11.41 35.26 -27.80
C LEU A 233 10.15 35.72 -28.54
#